data_AF-A0A6J8EB11-F1
#
_entry.id   AF-A0A6J8EB11-F1
#
_cell.length_a   1.000
_cell.length_b   1.000
_cell.length_c   1.000
_cell.angle_alpha   90.00
_cell.angle_beta   90.00
_cell.angle_gamma   90.00
#
_symmetry.space_group_name_H-M   'P 1'
#
loop_
_entity.id
_entity.type
_entity.pdbx_description
1 polymer ?
#
loop_
_entity_poly.entity_id
_entity_poly.type
_entity_poly.pdbx_seq_one_letter_code
_entity_poly.pdbx_strand_id
1 'polypeptide(L)'
;MKLNIQSSSQHLMFEQDSTFSGQFSSFAHTGTEYLHHIEQNIIKIKHQLPCLKHLVICEEKYKFTPDDFKAATRAQRKVTTNYSISHLKTSEEVLSSDKFDKPSLVGTSEGKSLASTYLAKNVEDLRIKENITIDVDSELHLTTCCCKDKPCKCFPFCTPVRAYFNARDGFTRKELLHDIKQCKGEAEMSQIDWLINCPTQLLQGDSCASIVSSGDIDAVVLHLFTLSHLWPKNENASYKNTVYVILKKANHMFDIYNITAILETLEKKTLDKHIGIKVAIALSLGGNDFLPKFHSISHSTKLDTYMNIESINRLLVQITEENNKVACILFDTRVYKEYLKHIYCPKNYSSVSLTYQEVRQISIQLPSKKQREGTRNPQLWLPPESVVEKLARNVSCLIKYYLSAGNHSAQLPDFLTEGCLVKTSTGEIEYDFGDDAYIKDIHSLITIPQEDIMLKISGKKKTIKRKLLATPQKGRNRKMKPKASTPK
;
A
#
# COMPACT_ATOMS: atom_id res chain seq x y z
N MET A 1 22.00 -25.75 -35.72
CA MET A 1 20.81 -25.95 -34.86
C MET A 1 20.68 -24.72 -33.97
N LYS A 2 19.88 -23.72 -34.39
CA LYS A 2 19.74 -22.43 -33.70
C LYS A 2 18.71 -22.60 -32.58
N LEU A 3 19.15 -22.55 -31.32
CA LEU A 3 18.29 -22.43 -30.16
C LEU A 3 17.67 -21.02 -30.17
N ASN A 4 16.43 -20.98 -30.61
CA ASN A 4 15.61 -19.78 -30.60
C ASN A 4 15.08 -19.63 -29.16
N ILE A 5 15.78 -18.85 -28.33
CA ILE A 5 15.26 -18.41 -27.03
C ILE A 5 14.26 -17.30 -27.34
N GLN A 6 13.03 -17.69 -27.66
CA GLN A 6 11.91 -16.77 -27.56
C GLN A 6 11.67 -16.51 -26.07
N SER A 7 12.08 -15.33 -25.62
CA SER A 7 11.65 -14.76 -24.35
C SER A 7 10.15 -14.49 -24.43
N SER A 8 9.34 -15.47 -24.07
CA SER A 8 7.97 -15.22 -23.65
C SER A 8 8.02 -14.52 -22.30
N SER A 9 8.05 -13.20 -22.34
CA SER A 9 7.59 -12.38 -21.22
C SER A 9 6.12 -12.72 -20.98
N GLN A 10 5.89 -13.78 -20.19
CA GLN A 10 4.60 -14.08 -19.59
C GLN A 10 4.30 -12.94 -18.63
N HIS A 11 3.70 -11.88 -19.15
CA HIS A 11 2.94 -10.97 -18.30
C HIS A 11 1.98 -11.85 -17.47
N LEU A 12 2.01 -11.66 -16.15
CA LEU A 12 0.91 -12.03 -15.25
C LEU A 12 -0.33 -11.24 -15.71
N MET A 13 -0.92 -11.64 -16.84
CA MET A 13 -2.29 -11.31 -17.16
C MET A 13 -3.11 -12.20 -16.25
N PHE A 14 -3.71 -11.58 -15.23
CA PHE A 14 -4.87 -12.13 -14.57
C PHE A 14 -5.80 -12.66 -15.67
N GLU A 15 -6.11 -13.96 -15.65
CA GLU A 15 -6.99 -14.57 -16.65
C GLU A 15 -8.32 -13.79 -16.67
N GLN A 16 -8.92 -13.64 -17.85
CA GLN A 16 -10.16 -12.87 -18.07
C GLN A 16 -11.30 -13.26 -17.13
N ASP A 17 -11.25 -14.45 -16.52
CA ASP A 17 -12.27 -14.97 -15.59
C ASP A 17 -12.12 -14.47 -14.15
N SER A 18 -11.04 -13.72 -13.84
CA SER A 18 -10.76 -13.22 -12.47
C SER A 18 -11.15 -11.77 -12.23
N THR A 19 -11.49 -11.04 -13.30
CA THR A 19 -11.89 -9.63 -13.25
C THR A 19 -13.08 -9.32 -14.16
N PHE A 20 -14.11 -8.68 -13.61
CA PHE A 20 -15.28 -8.24 -14.38
C PHE A 20 -15.61 -6.77 -14.07
N SER A 21 -16.15 -6.05 -15.06
CA SER A 21 -16.50 -4.63 -14.94
C SER A 21 -18.01 -4.38 -15.03
N GLY A 22 -18.53 -3.38 -14.31
CA GLY A 22 -19.94 -2.98 -14.37
C GLY A 22 -20.16 -1.50 -14.05
N GLN A 23 -21.33 -0.95 -14.45
CA GLN A 23 -21.72 0.45 -14.18
C GLN A 23 -22.47 0.67 -12.83
N PHE A 24 -22.26 1.81 -12.14
CA PHE A 24 -22.74 2.23 -10.80
C PHE A 24 -22.94 3.74 -10.66
N SER A 25 -24.17 4.26 -10.63
CA SER A 25 -24.35 5.67 -10.25
C SER A 25 -24.06 5.85 -8.75
N SER A 26 -23.17 6.77 -8.39
CA SER A 26 -22.97 7.21 -6.99
C SER A 26 -23.26 8.68 -6.79
N PHE A 27 -23.60 9.37 -7.88
CA PHE A 27 -23.91 10.78 -7.82
C PHE A 27 -25.33 10.86 -7.33
N ALA A 28 -25.52 11.33 -6.10
CA ALA A 28 -26.82 11.48 -5.51
C ALA A 28 -26.94 12.91 -4.98
N HIS A 29 -28.00 13.59 -5.39
CA HIS A 29 -28.38 14.91 -4.88
C HIS A 29 -29.17 14.81 -3.57
N THR A 30 -29.72 13.64 -3.26
CA THR A 30 -30.53 13.39 -2.06
C THR A 30 -30.20 12.04 -1.40
N GLY A 31 -30.57 11.89 -0.12
CA GLY A 31 -30.48 10.62 0.60
C GLY A 31 -31.26 9.49 -0.06
N THR A 32 -32.46 9.79 -0.55
CA THR A 32 -33.31 8.83 -1.26
C THR A 32 -32.67 8.36 -2.56
N GLU A 33 -32.08 9.28 -3.33
CA GLU A 33 -31.36 8.93 -4.56
C GLU A 33 -30.12 8.08 -4.27
N TYR A 34 -29.40 8.40 -3.18
CA TYR A 34 -28.25 7.60 -2.75
C TYR A 34 -28.67 6.17 -2.37
N LEU A 35 -29.71 5.99 -1.57
CA LEU A 35 -30.24 4.67 -1.21
C LEU A 35 -30.72 3.90 -2.44
N HIS A 36 -31.43 4.57 -3.35
CA HIS A 36 -31.87 3.96 -4.60
C HIS A 36 -30.67 3.48 -5.43
N HIS A 37 -29.63 4.29 -5.55
CA HIS A 37 -28.39 3.87 -6.20
C HIS A 37 -27.77 2.65 -5.50
N ILE A 38 -27.57 2.69 -4.19
CA ILE A 38 -27.01 1.55 -3.44
C ILE A 38 -27.83 0.27 -3.68
N GLU A 39 -29.16 0.35 -3.59
CA GLU A 39 -30.09 -0.75 -3.87
C GLU A 39 -29.88 -1.35 -5.27
N GLN A 40 -29.95 -0.52 -6.33
CA GLN A 40 -29.81 -1.00 -7.71
C GLN A 40 -28.47 -1.70 -7.94
N ASN A 41 -27.44 -1.20 -7.28
CA ASN A 41 -26.09 -1.73 -7.43
C ASN A 41 -25.90 -3.05 -6.68
N ILE A 42 -26.48 -3.19 -5.49
CA ILE A 42 -26.49 -4.47 -4.77
C ILE A 42 -27.23 -5.52 -5.59
N ILE A 43 -28.39 -5.18 -6.17
CA ILE A 43 -29.16 -6.08 -7.03
C ILE A 43 -28.32 -6.52 -8.24
N LYS A 44 -27.63 -5.58 -8.89
CA LYS A 44 -26.76 -5.87 -10.03
C LYS A 44 -25.58 -6.78 -9.65
N ILE A 45 -24.91 -6.49 -8.54
CA ILE A 45 -23.81 -7.31 -8.02
C ILE A 45 -24.32 -8.72 -7.70
N LYS A 46 -25.49 -8.83 -7.05
CA LYS A 46 -26.11 -10.11 -6.72
C LYS A 46 -26.49 -10.92 -7.96
N HIS A 47 -26.95 -10.26 -9.02
CA HIS A 47 -27.20 -10.90 -10.31
C HIS A 47 -25.91 -11.42 -10.96
N GLN A 48 -24.82 -10.65 -10.87
CA GLN A 48 -23.50 -11.07 -11.38
C GLN A 48 -22.84 -12.15 -10.52
N LEU A 49 -23.14 -12.16 -9.21
CA LEU A 49 -22.60 -13.08 -8.22
C LEU A 49 -23.74 -13.81 -7.50
N PRO A 50 -24.42 -14.79 -8.14
CA PRO A 50 -25.62 -15.42 -7.57
C PRO A 50 -25.40 -16.09 -6.21
N CYS A 51 -24.18 -16.58 -5.94
CA CYS A 51 -23.81 -17.20 -4.67
C CYS A 51 -23.50 -16.20 -3.55
N LEU A 52 -23.53 -14.88 -3.83
CA LEU A 52 -23.19 -13.84 -2.86
C LEU A 52 -24.19 -13.83 -1.70
N LYS A 53 -23.76 -14.24 -0.51
CA LYS A 53 -24.59 -14.21 0.71
C LYS A 53 -24.28 -13.03 1.60
N HIS A 54 -23.06 -12.51 1.52
CA HIS A 54 -22.57 -11.46 2.40
C HIS A 54 -21.90 -10.35 1.61
N LEU A 55 -22.38 -9.13 1.78
CA LEU A 55 -21.79 -7.94 1.19
C LEU A 55 -21.36 -6.98 2.29
N VAL A 56 -20.15 -6.44 2.20
CA VAL A 56 -19.69 -5.36 3.08
C VAL A 56 -19.53 -4.10 2.27
N ILE A 57 -20.04 -3.00 2.81
CA ILE A 57 -19.91 -1.67 2.22
C ILE A 57 -18.97 -0.88 3.11
N CYS A 58 -17.74 -0.69 2.63
CA CYS A 58 -16.71 0.08 3.33
C CYS A 58 -16.53 1.44 2.67
N GLU A 59 -17.02 2.44 3.36
CA GLU A 59 -16.85 3.85 3.00
C GLU A 59 -15.66 4.44 3.77
N GLU A 60 -14.94 5.36 3.14
CA GLU A 60 -13.79 6.04 3.75
C GLU A 60 -14.23 6.86 4.98
N LYS A 61 -13.60 6.60 6.13
CA LYS A 61 -13.89 7.27 7.41
C LYS A 61 -12.89 8.38 7.70
N TYR A 62 -13.24 9.25 8.64
CA TYR A 62 -12.34 10.32 9.07
C TYR A 62 -11.31 9.78 10.08
N LYS A 63 -10.04 10.17 9.94
CA LYS A 63 -8.98 9.89 10.92
C LYS A 63 -9.18 10.64 12.26
N PHE A 64 -10.09 11.62 12.29
CA PHE A 64 -10.42 12.53 13.37
C PHE A 64 -11.94 12.76 13.34
N THR A 65 -12.68 12.62 14.43
CA THR A 65 -14.12 12.97 14.38
C THR A 65 -14.32 14.44 13.98
N PRO A 66 -15.50 14.85 13.48
CA PRO A 66 -15.84 16.27 13.35
C PRO A 66 -15.57 17.06 14.64
N ASP A 67 -15.68 16.42 15.80
CA ASP A 67 -15.36 17.01 17.10
C ASP A 67 -13.86 17.04 17.41
N ASP A 68 -13.08 16.05 16.99
CA ASP A 68 -11.61 16.06 17.04
C ASP A 68 -11.04 17.11 16.08
N PHE A 69 -11.69 17.31 14.93
CA PHE A 69 -11.35 18.39 13.99
C PHE A 69 -11.72 19.75 14.58
N LYS A 70 -12.88 19.90 15.25
CA LYS A 70 -13.23 21.11 16.02
C LYS A 70 -12.26 21.35 17.19
N ALA A 71 -11.81 20.31 17.88
CA ALA A 71 -10.87 20.41 19.00
C ALA A 71 -9.45 20.76 18.52
N ALA A 72 -8.96 20.10 17.46
CA ALA A 72 -7.67 20.36 16.84
C ALA A 72 -7.63 21.75 16.17
N THR A 73 -8.72 22.17 15.51
CA THR A 73 -8.80 23.53 14.95
C THR A 73 -9.00 24.58 16.03
N ARG A 74 -9.68 24.32 17.16
CA ARG A 74 -9.67 25.24 18.33
C ARG A 74 -8.26 25.43 18.90
N ALA A 75 -7.44 24.38 18.92
CA ALA A 75 -6.03 24.46 19.33
C ALA A 75 -5.16 25.21 18.29
N GLN A 76 -5.37 25.00 16.99
CA GLN A 76 -4.67 25.72 15.91
C GLN A 76 -5.15 27.18 15.71
N ARG A 77 -6.40 27.50 16.06
CA ARG A 77 -6.99 28.86 15.90
C ARG A 77 -6.52 29.89 16.92
N LYS A 78 -5.81 29.48 17.97
CA LYS A 78 -5.01 30.44 18.74
C LYS A 78 -3.86 31.03 17.91
N VAL A 79 -3.54 30.46 16.74
CA VAL A 79 -2.38 30.82 15.91
C VAL A 79 -2.74 31.47 14.58
N THR A 80 -3.93 31.22 13.99
CA THR A 80 -4.31 31.79 12.68
C THR A 80 -5.76 32.28 12.63
N THR A 81 -5.93 33.56 12.32
CA THR A 81 -7.13 34.38 12.56
C THR A 81 -8.21 34.38 11.46
N ASN A 82 -8.21 33.50 10.45
CA ASN A 82 -9.00 33.78 9.23
C ASN A 82 -9.89 32.67 8.62
N TYR A 83 -10.34 31.66 9.37
CA TYR A 83 -11.39 30.74 8.86
C TYR A 83 -12.53 30.61 9.87
N SER A 84 -13.79 30.85 9.50
CA SER A 84 -14.97 30.62 10.36
C SER A 84 -15.44 29.15 10.26
N ILE A 85 -15.74 28.44 11.36
CA ILE A 85 -16.27 27.04 11.38
C ILE A 85 -17.80 26.98 11.24
N SER A 86 -18.47 28.09 10.94
CA SER A 86 -19.94 28.17 10.92
C SER A 86 -20.61 27.28 9.83
N HIS A 87 -19.83 26.54 9.05
CA HIS A 87 -20.28 25.67 7.95
C HIS A 87 -20.22 24.16 8.26
N LEU A 88 -19.70 23.74 9.43
CA LEU A 88 -19.65 22.32 9.82
C LEU A 88 -20.87 21.94 10.67
N LYS A 89 -21.84 21.25 10.06
CA LYS A 89 -23.00 20.65 10.73
C LYS A 89 -22.55 19.57 11.74
N THR A 90 -23.26 19.44 12.85
CA THR A 90 -23.16 18.30 13.80
C THR A 90 -23.69 17.01 13.16
N SER A 91 -23.31 15.84 13.71
CA SER A 91 -23.85 14.55 13.25
C SER A 91 -25.38 14.52 13.29
N GLU A 92 -26.02 15.13 14.29
CA GLU A 92 -27.49 15.24 14.35
C GLU A 92 -28.08 16.18 13.29
N GLU A 93 -27.51 17.37 13.06
CA GLU A 93 -27.94 18.31 12.01
C GLU A 93 -27.76 17.76 10.59
N VAL A 94 -26.79 16.86 10.43
CA VAL A 94 -26.54 16.07 9.22
C VAL A 94 -27.64 15.03 9.03
N LEU A 95 -27.97 14.30 10.09
CA LEU A 95 -28.90 13.18 10.11
C LEU A 95 -30.37 13.60 10.04
N SER A 96 -30.66 14.89 10.22
CA SER A 96 -31.99 15.51 10.12
C SER A 96 -32.20 16.33 8.83
N SER A 97 -31.23 16.32 7.90
CA SER A 97 -31.24 17.13 6.68
C SER A 97 -31.79 16.34 5.50
N ASP A 98 -33.02 16.62 5.06
CA ASP A 98 -33.65 15.97 3.89
C ASP A 98 -32.95 16.28 2.55
N LYS A 99 -32.06 17.29 2.54
CA LYS A 99 -31.27 17.67 1.36
C LYS A 99 -29.78 17.59 1.64
N PHE A 100 -29.05 16.95 0.72
CA PHE A 100 -27.60 17.08 0.64
C PHE A 100 -27.26 18.28 -0.25
N ASP A 101 -27.52 19.50 0.24
CA ASP A 101 -27.44 20.75 -0.56
C ASP A 101 -26.01 21.15 -1.02
N LYS A 102 -25.00 20.27 -0.90
CA LYS A 102 -23.66 20.52 -1.46
C LYS A 102 -23.42 19.65 -2.70
N PRO A 103 -23.00 20.23 -3.85
CA PRO A 103 -22.48 19.51 -5.02
C PRO A 103 -21.22 18.64 -4.77
N SER A 104 -20.86 18.39 -3.52
CA SER A 104 -19.53 17.92 -3.12
C SER A 104 -19.52 16.55 -2.43
N LEU A 105 -20.66 15.84 -2.38
CA LEU A 105 -20.75 14.48 -1.83
C LEU A 105 -19.72 13.52 -2.45
N VAL A 106 -19.41 13.73 -3.73
CA VAL A 106 -18.56 12.84 -4.54
C VAL A 106 -17.06 13.19 -4.47
N GLY A 107 -16.66 14.23 -3.73
CA GLY A 107 -15.24 14.61 -3.65
C GLY A 107 -14.79 15.33 -2.38
N THR A 108 -15.70 15.64 -1.46
CA THR A 108 -15.34 16.25 -0.17
C THR A 108 -15.41 15.24 0.95
N SER A 109 -14.49 15.37 1.90
CA SER A 109 -14.41 14.56 3.12
C SER A 109 -15.70 14.57 3.94
N GLU A 110 -16.43 15.69 3.95
CA GLU A 110 -17.78 15.79 4.54
C GLU A 110 -18.78 14.86 3.83
N GLY A 111 -18.75 14.80 2.50
CA GLY A 111 -19.60 13.92 1.69
C GLY A 111 -19.46 12.43 2.00
N LYS A 112 -18.22 11.95 2.17
CA LYS A 112 -17.94 10.53 2.40
C LYS A 112 -18.47 10.05 3.77
N SER A 113 -18.25 10.84 4.83
CA SER A 113 -18.78 10.55 6.19
C SER A 113 -20.32 10.61 6.23
N LEU A 114 -20.92 11.52 5.45
CA LEU A 114 -22.38 11.60 5.29
C LEU A 114 -22.97 10.33 4.70
N ALA A 115 -22.35 9.77 3.65
CA ALA A 115 -22.87 8.61 2.93
C ALA A 115 -22.91 7.34 3.80
N SER A 116 -21.80 7.03 4.49
CA SER A 116 -21.67 5.81 5.30
C SER A 116 -22.61 5.81 6.52
N THR A 117 -22.65 6.95 7.22
CA THR A 117 -23.51 7.17 8.38
C THR A 117 -24.98 7.15 7.97
N TYR A 118 -25.32 7.78 6.83
CA TYR A 118 -26.67 7.79 6.30
C TYR A 118 -27.13 6.39 5.87
N LEU A 119 -26.27 5.62 5.18
CA LEU A 119 -26.59 4.25 4.79
C LEU A 119 -26.87 3.37 6.00
N ALA A 120 -25.99 3.40 7.01
CA ALA A 120 -26.16 2.59 8.20
C ALA A 120 -27.41 2.95 9.01
N LYS A 121 -27.77 4.24 9.06
CA LYS A 121 -28.99 4.71 9.73
C LYS A 121 -30.26 4.23 9.03
N ASN A 122 -30.28 4.27 7.70
CA ASN A 122 -31.47 4.06 6.86
C ASN A 122 -31.39 2.77 6.04
N VAL A 123 -30.62 1.78 6.49
CA VAL A 123 -30.40 0.52 5.75
C VAL A 123 -31.71 -0.26 5.58
N GLU A 124 -32.66 -0.09 6.51
CA GLU A 124 -34.01 -0.64 6.44
C GLU A 124 -34.85 -0.13 5.25
N ASP A 125 -34.51 1.04 4.69
CA ASP A 125 -35.25 1.65 3.60
C ASP A 125 -34.87 1.08 2.22
N LEU A 126 -33.82 0.25 2.15
CA LEU A 126 -33.41 -0.44 0.93
C LEU A 126 -34.45 -1.50 0.55
N ARG A 127 -34.97 -1.45 -0.68
CA ARG A 127 -36.02 -2.37 -1.17
C ARG A 127 -35.44 -3.63 -1.80
N ILE A 128 -34.44 -4.22 -1.15
CA ILE A 128 -33.74 -5.40 -1.64
C ILE A 128 -34.56 -6.65 -1.33
N LYS A 129 -35.01 -7.37 -2.37
CA LYS A 129 -35.72 -8.65 -2.24
C LYS A 129 -34.83 -9.83 -2.63
N GLU A 130 -33.68 -9.90 -1.96
CA GLU A 130 -32.67 -10.94 -2.18
C GLU A 130 -32.27 -11.55 -0.85
N ASN A 131 -31.87 -12.83 -0.86
CA ASN A 131 -31.31 -13.48 0.33
C ASN A 131 -29.84 -13.06 0.49
N ILE A 132 -29.63 -11.95 1.20
CA ILE A 132 -28.30 -11.34 1.40
C ILE A 132 -28.19 -10.66 2.77
N THR A 133 -27.01 -10.74 3.35
CA THR A 133 -26.60 -9.99 4.54
C THR A 133 -25.71 -8.83 4.10
N ILE A 134 -25.96 -7.64 4.63
CA ILE A 134 -25.20 -6.43 4.31
C ILE A 134 -24.62 -5.87 5.59
N ASP A 135 -23.29 -5.78 5.65
CA ASP A 135 -22.59 -5.06 6.70
C ASP A 135 -22.21 -3.67 6.17
N VAL A 136 -22.68 -2.64 6.85
CA VAL A 136 -22.37 -1.25 6.53
C VAL A 136 -21.39 -0.74 7.55
N ASP A 137 -20.23 -0.35 7.05
CA ASP A 137 -19.26 0.35 7.87
C ASP A 137 -19.73 1.78 8.15
N SER A 138 -19.71 2.22 9.42
CA SER A 138 -20.28 3.51 9.82
C SER A 138 -19.71 4.08 11.11
N GLU A 139 -19.58 5.42 11.15
CA GLU A 139 -19.23 6.18 12.34
C GLU A 139 -20.45 6.48 13.23
N LEU A 140 -21.65 6.02 12.86
CA LEU A 140 -22.91 6.25 13.59
C LEU A 140 -22.86 5.75 15.03
N HIS A 141 -22.23 4.60 15.25
CA HIS A 141 -22.15 3.96 16.55
C HIS A 141 -20.69 3.93 17.01
N LEU A 142 -20.37 4.79 17.98
CA LEU A 142 -19.05 4.84 18.62
C LEU A 142 -19.11 4.15 19.97
N THR A 143 -18.26 3.13 20.14
CA THR A 143 -18.09 2.48 21.44
C THR A 143 -16.95 3.17 22.19
N THR A 144 -17.25 3.82 23.33
CA THR A 144 -16.25 4.49 24.18
C THR A 144 -15.30 3.48 24.84
N CYS A 145 -14.02 3.84 25.08
CA CYS A 145 -13.10 2.94 25.77
C CYS A 145 -13.70 2.47 27.10
N CYS A 146 -13.54 1.18 27.41
CA CYS A 146 -13.79 0.59 28.73
C CYS A 146 -12.87 1.15 29.85
N CYS A 147 -11.99 2.09 29.53
CA CYS A 147 -11.05 2.77 30.39
C CYS A 147 -11.73 3.89 31.20
N LYS A 148 -12.60 3.54 32.15
CA LYS A 148 -13.42 4.53 32.86
C LYS A 148 -12.62 5.49 33.76
N ASP A 149 -11.39 5.14 34.17
CA ASP A 149 -10.71 5.81 35.29
C ASP A 149 -9.24 6.20 35.05
N LYS A 150 -8.75 6.19 33.80
CA LYS A 150 -7.39 6.66 33.46
C LYS A 150 -7.43 7.49 32.18
N PRO A 151 -6.58 8.53 32.03
CA PRO A 151 -6.36 9.17 30.74
C PRO A 151 -5.86 8.10 29.76
N CYS A 152 -6.78 7.58 28.96
CA CYS A 152 -6.55 6.48 28.04
C CYS A 152 -6.35 7.08 26.64
N LYS A 153 -5.26 6.66 25.98
CA LYS A 153 -4.96 7.01 24.58
C LYS A 153 -5.76 6.15 23.57
N CYS A 154 -6.78 5.46 24.04
CA CYS A 154 -7.51 4.46 23.26
C CYS A 154 -8.54 5.19 22.42
N PHE A 155 -8.43 5.04 21.11
CA PHE A 155 -9.34 5.64 20.16
C PHE A 155 -10.73 4.99 20.28
N PRO A 156 -11.83 5.77 20.24
CA PRO A 156 -13.17 5.19 20.15
C PRO A 156 -13.29 4.38 18.86
N PHE A 157 -13.82 3.17 18.96
CA PHE A 157 -14.03 2.29 17.81
C PHE A 157 -15.40 2.54 17.18
N CYS A 158 -15.47 2.37 15.87
CA CYS A 158 -16.74 2.32 15.16
C CYS A 158 -17.33 0.91 15.28
N THR A 159 -18.65 0.83 15.41
CA THR A 159 -19.39 -0.43 15.44
C THR A 159 -20.22 -0.53 14.15
N PRO A 160 -19.89 -1.47 13.24
CA PRO A 160 -20.61 -1.60 11.99
C PRO A 160 -22.05 -2.12 12.23
N VAL A 161 -22.92 -1.80 11.28
CA VAL A 161 -24.33 -2.21 11.28
C VAL A 161 -24.50 -3.36 10.31
N ARG A 162 -25.15 -4.44 10.76
CA ARG A 162 -25.56 -5.54 9.90
C ARG A 162 -27.05 -5.48 9.62
N ALA A 163 -27.42 -5.62 8.36
CA ALA A 163 -28.80 -5.72 7.90
C ALA A 163 -29.03 -7.05 7.17
N TYR A 164 -30.17 -7.66 7.42
CA TYR A 164 -30.55 -8.94 6.82
C TYR A 164 -31.72 -8.74 5.86
N PHE A 165 -31.56 -9.25 4.65
CA PHE A 165 -32.59 -9.21 3.61
C PHE A 165 -32.97 -10.63 3.19
N ASN A 166 -34.24 -10.81 2.84
CA ASN A 166 -34.73 -12.04 2.25
C ASN A 166 -35.60 -11.76 1.01
N ALA A 167 -35.81 -12.79 0.18
CA ALA A 167 -36.55 -12.65 -1.07
C ALA A 167 -38.06 -12.35 -0.90
N ARG A 168 -38.65 -12.71 0.25
CA ARG A 168 -40.09 -12.61 0.50
C ARG A 168 -40.48 -11.23 1.04
N ASP A 169 -39.82 -10.82 2.10
CA ASP A 169 -40.18 -9.69 2.95
C ASP A 169 -39.27 -8.48 2.69
N GLY A 170 -38.14 -8.67 2.02
CA GLY A 170 -37.11 -7.65 1.87
C GLY A 170 -36.29 -7.51 3.15
N PHE A 171 -36.17 -6.30 3.69
CA PHE A 171 -35.52 -6.07 4.97
C PHE A 171 -36.22 -6.85 6.10
N THR A 172 -35.43 -7.53 6.94
CA THR A 172 -35.96 -8.35 8.04
C THR A 172 -35.56 -7.83 9.41
N ARG A 173 -34.27 -7.51 9.61
CA ARG A 173 -33.74 -6.99 10.86
C ARG A 173 -32.40 -6.30 10.66
N LYS A 174 -32.02 -5.46 11.64
CA LYS A 174 -30.69 -4.88 11.78
C LYS A 174 -30.10 -5.13 13.17
N GLU A 175 -28.78 -5.27 13.26
CA GLU A 175 -28.04 -5.46 14.50
C GLU A 175 -26.70 -4.72 14.50
N LEU A 176 -26.17 -4.44 15.69
CA LEU A 176 -24.85 -3.83 15.87
C LEU A 176 -23.79 -4.89 16.11
N LEU A 177 -22.71 -4.87 15.34
CA LEU A 177 -21.64 -5.85 15.43
C LEU A 177 -20.59 -5.44 16.47
N HIS A 178 -20.94 -5.49 17.74
CA HIS A 178 -20.07 -5.05 18.86
C HIS A 178 -18.73 -5.79 18.94
N ASP A 179 -18.66 -7.00 18.41
CA ASP A 179 -17.44 -7.81 18.39
C ASP A 179 -16.45 -7.35 17.30
N ILE A 180 -16.93 -6.61 16.30
CA ILE A 180 -16.08 -6.00 15.27
C ILE A 180 -15.70 -4.59 15.72
N LYS A 181 -14.48 -4.46 16.27
CA LYS A 181 -13.94 -3.18 16.72
C LYS A 181 -13.20 -2.51 15.56
N GLN A 182 -13.91 -1.76 14.75
CA GLN A 182 -13.28 -1.08 13.61
C GLN A 182 -12.53 0.15 14.07
N CYS A 183 -11.24 0.17 13.75
CA CYS A 183 -10.42 1.36 13.92
C CYS A 183 -10.96 2.50 13.05
N LYS A 184 -10.81 3.74 13.52
CA LYS A 184 -11.05 4.93 12.69
C LYS A 184 -9.90 5.08 11.69
N GLY A 185 -10.22 5.38 10.44
CA GLY A 185 -9.23 5.58 9.38
C GLY A 185 -9.63 4.96 8.05
N GLU A 186 -8.67 4.30 7.42
CA GLU A 186 -8.73 3.73 6.07
C GLU A 186 -9.83 2.67 5.90
N ALA A 187 -10.62 2.78 4.83
CA ALA A 187 -11.78 1.91 4.54
C ALA A 187 -11.36 0.44 4.36
N GLU A 188 -10.19 0.23 3.78
CA GLU A 188 -9.58 -1.05 3.47
C GLU A 188 -9.14 -1.79 4.74
N MET A 189 -8.82 -1.08 5.83
CA MET A 189 -8.50 -1.70 7.10
C MET A 189 -9.75 -2.25 7.81
N SER A 190 -10.87 -1.52 7.74
CA SER A 190 -12.17 -1.99 8.25
C SER A 190 -12.59 -3.34 7.63
N GLN A 191 -12.11 -3.66 6.43
CA GLN A 191 -12.43 -4.91 5.72
C GLN A 191 -11.73 -6.11 6.33
N ILE A 192 -10.50 -5.94 6.81
CA ILE A 192 -9.73 -7.01 7.45
C ILE A 192 -10.44 -7.48 8.71
N ASP A 193 -10.89 -6.53 9.53
CA ASP A 193 -11.63 -6.83 10.78
C ASP A 193 -12.89 -7.67 10.50
N TRP A 194 -13.57 -7.41 9.39
CA TRP A 194 -14.71 -8.21 8.95
C TRP A 194 -14.30 -9.59 8.42
N LEU A 195 -13.26 -9.67 7.59
CA LEU A 195 -12.78 -10.93 6.99
C LEU A 195 -12.42 -11.98 8.04
N ILE A 196 -12.00 -11.57 9.23
CA ILE A 196 -11.70 -12.49 10.34
C ILE A 196 -12.97 -13.13 10.90
N ASN A 197 -14.07 -12.39 10.92
CA ASN A 197 -15.33 -12.83 11.54
C ASN A 197 -16.28 -13.51 10.55
N CYS A 198 -16.26 -13.09 9.28
CA CYS A 198 -17.16 -13.56 8.22
C CYS A 198 -17.17 -15.09 8.00
N PRO A 199 -16.04 -15.83 8.03
CA PRO A 199 -16.03 -17.26 7.69
C PRO A 199 -16.98 -18.11 8.54
N THR A 200 -17.22 -17.72 9.79
CA THR A 200 -18.11 -18.44 10.71
C THR A 200 -19.59 -18.36 10.33
N GLN A 201 -19.94 -17.45 9.41
CA GLN A 201 -21.31 -17.12 9.02
C GLN A 201 -21.66 -17.66 7.62
N LEU A 202 -20.69 -18.20 6.90
CA LEU A 202 -20.86 -18.70 5.54
C LEU A 202 -21.01 -20.23 5.53
N LEU A 203 -21.96 -20.74 4.75
CA LEU A 203 -22.04 -22.16 4.42
C LEU A 203 -21.12 -22.48 3.25
N GLN A 204 -20.78 -23.76 3.05
CA GLN A 204 -19.97 -24.17 1.91
C GLN A 204 -20.62 -23.77 0.58
N GLY A 205 -19.85 -23.13 -0.30
CA GLY A 205 -20.32 -22.65 -1.61
C GLY A 205 -20.93 -21.25 -1.58
N ASP A 206 -21.16 -20.67 -0.40
CA ASP A 206 -21.49 -19.24 -0.28
C ASP A 206 -20.29 -18.39 -0.70
N SER A 207 -20.57 -17.19 -1.22
CA SER A 207 -19.55 -16.17 -1.46
C SER A 207 -19.81 -14.90 -0.68
N CYS A 208 -18.74 -14.14 -0.46
CA CYS A 208 -18.80 -12.82 0.15
C CYS A 208 -18.04 -11.79 -0.67
N ALA A 209 -18.40 -10.52 -0.52
CA ALA A 209 -17.76 -9.42 -1.23
C ALA A 209 -17.60 -8.19 -0.35
N SER A 210 -16.54 -7.41 -0.58
CA SER A 210 -16.34 -6.10 0.01
C SER A 210 -16.35 -5.02 -1.08
N ILE A 211 -17.13 -3.96 -0.89
CA ILE A 211 -17.12 -2.76 -1.73
C ILE A 211 -16.22 -1.73 -1.06
N VAL A 212 -15.21 -1.26 -1.79
CA VAL A 212 -14.28 -0.22 -1.34
C VAL A 212 -14.59 1.07 -2.10
N SER A 213 -15.07 2.07 -1.37
CA SER A 213 -15.45 3.37 -1.94
C SER A 213 -14.27 4.19 -2.49
N SER A 214 -13.08 4.07 -1.90
CA SER A 214 -11.86 4.78 -2.32
C SER A 214 -11.38 4.35 -3.71
N GLY A 215 -11.71 3.12 -4.10
CA GLY A 215 -11.20 2.52 -5.34
C GLY A 215 -9.73 2.13 -5.28
N ASP A 216 -9.12 2.18 -4.08
CA ASP A 216 -7.71 1.91 -3.87
C ASP A 216 -7.41 0.42 -4.08
N ILE A 217 -6.31 0.16 -4.77
CA ILE A 217 -5.81 -1.19 -5.03
C ILE A 217 -5.25 -1.83 -3.75
N ASP A 218 -4.92 -1.03 -2.73
CA ASP A 218 -4.42 -1.52 -1.45
C ASP A 218 -5.41 -2.48 -0.78
N ALA A 219 -6.72 -2.29 -0.99
CA ALA A 219 -7.72 -3.27 -0.56
C ALA A 219 -7.50 -4.68 -1.14
N VAL A 220 -7.13 -4.79 -2.42
CA VAL A 220 -6.81 -6.09 -3.04
C VAL A 220 -5.56 -6.69 -2.41
N VAL A 221 -4.53 -5.87 -2.16
CA VAL A 221 -3.28 -6.31 -1.51
C VAL A 221 -3.55 -6.84 -0.10
N LEU A 222 -4.37 -6.14 0.68
CA LEU A 222 -4.75 -6.54 2.03
C LEU A 222 -5.59 -7.82 2.04
N HIS A 223 -6.48 -8.01 1.07
CA HIS A 223 -7.24 -9.26 0.94
C HIS A 223 -6.32 -10.43 0.55
N LEU A 224 -5.38 -10.24 -0.38
CA LEU A 224 -4.41 -11.30 -0.71
C LEU A 224 -3.61 -11.74 0.51
N PHE A 225 -3.17 -10.79 1.33
CA PHE A 225 -2.46 -11.07 2.57
C PHE A 225 -3.35 -11.83 3.57
N THR A 226 -4.52 -11.27 3.87
CA THR A 226 -5.43 -11.77 4.92
C THR A 226 -5.95 -13.16 4.58
N LEU A 227 -6.40 -13.38 3.35
CA LEU A 227 -7.02 -14.64 2.96
C LEU A 227 -6.02 -15.79 2.89
N SER A 228 -4.78 -15.54 2.41
CA SER A 228 -3.72 -16.55 2.44
C SER A 228 -3.32 -16.98 3.85
N HIS A 229 -3.55 -16.12 4.84
CA HIS A 229 -3.24 -16.42 6.24
C HIS A 229 -4.41 -17.10 6.95
N LEU A 230 -5.63 -16.57 6.80
CA LEU A 230 -6.75 -16.84 7.71
C LEU A 230 -7.95 -17.51 7.06
N TRP A 231 -8.07 -17.48 5.73
CA TRP A 231 -9.29 -17.97 5.09
C TRP A 231 -9.36 -19.50 5.10
N PRO A 232 -10.51 -20.09 5.48
CA PRO A 232 -10.62 -21.54 5.55
C PRO A 232 -10.43 -22.23 4.20
N LYS A 233 -9.70 -23.36 4.24
CA LYS A 233 -9.53 -24.26 3.09
C LYS A 233 -10.19 -25.62 3.35
N ASN A 234 -10.56 -26.29 2.27
CA ASN A 234 -10.98 -27.69 2.25
C ASN A 234 -9.76 -28.61 2.37
N GLU A 235 -10.00 -29.90 2.54
CA GLU A 235 -8.94 -30.92 2.61
C GLU A 235 -8.09 -31.00 1.34
N ASN A 236 -8.66 -30.65 0.18
CA ASN A 236 -7.96 -30.56 -1.10
C ASN A 236 -7.19 -29.24 -1.30
N ALA A 237 -7.04 -28.43 -0.23
CA ALA A 237 -6.42 -27.11 -0.23
C ALA A 237 -7.13 -26.01 -1.05
N SER A 238 -8.33 -26.24 -1.59
CA SER A 238 -9.14 -25.17 -2.19
C SER A 238 -9.76 -24.29 -1.10
N TYR A 239 -10.05 -23.02 -1.40
CA TYR A 239 -10.77 -22.19 -0.43
C TYR A 239 -12.24 -22.65 -0.29
N LYS A 240 -12.79 -22.61 0.93
CA LYS A 240 -14.16 -23.07 1.20
C LYS A 240 -15.23 -22.18 0.59
N ASN A 241 -14.95 -20.88 0.58
CA ASN A 241 -15.87 -19.81 0.19
C ASN A 241 -15.14 -18.82 -0.69
N THR A 242 -15.81 -18.30 -1.72
CA THR A 242 -15.24 -17.33 -2.65
C THR A 242 -15.31 -15.92 -2.05
N VAL A 243 -14.22 -15.17 -2.16
CA VAL A 243 -14.15 -13.77 -1.68
C VAL A 243 -13.87 -12.83 -2.84
N TYR A 244 -14.71 -11.80 -2.96
CA TYR A 244 -14.56 -10.75 -3.96
C TYR A 244 -14.21 -9.40 -3.34
N VAL A 245 -13.38 -8.63 -4.03
CA VAL A 245 -13.15 -7.21 -3.75
C VAL A 245 -13.68 -6.39 -4.90
N ILE A 246 -14.53 -5.42 -4.61
CA ILE A 246 -15.19 -4.55 -5.59
C ILE A 246 -14.63 -3.15 -5.41
N LEU A 247 -13.78 -2.72 -6.35
CA LEU A 247 -13.15 -1.40 -6.34
C LEU A 247 -13.94 -0.42 -7.17
N LYS A 248 -14.40 0.67 -6.54
CA LYS A 248 -15.08 1.77 -7.23
C LYS A 248 -14.11 2.53 -8.15
N LYS A 249 -14.54 2.80 -9.38
CA LYS A 249 -13.81 3.59 -10.37
C LYS A 249 -14.59 4.83 -10.77
N ALA A 250 -13.90 5.78 -11.40
CA ALA A 250 -14.51 6.95 -12.01
C ALA A 250 -15.57 6.57 -13.05
N ASN A 251 -16.44 7.52 -13.40
CA ASN A 251 -17.53 7.32 -14.37
C ASN A 251 -18.43 6.16 -14.02
N HIS A 252 -18.73 5.98 -12.73
CA HIS A 252 -19.72 5.01 -12.32
C HIS A 252 -19.31 3.60 -12.76
N MET A 253 -18.05 3.18 -12.57
CA MET A 253 -17.59 1.83 -12.92
C MET A 253 -17.05 1.09 -11.70
N PHE A 254 -16.94 -0.23 -11.82
CA PHE A 254 -16.22 -1.07 -10.85
C PHE A 254 -15.30 -2.06 -11.54
N ASP A 255 -14.26 -2.43 -10.80
CA ASP A 255 -13.51 -3.66 -11.02
C ASP A 255 -13.85 -4.66 -9.90
N ILE A 256 -14.25 -5.88 -10.25
CA ILE A 256 -14.51 -6.97 -9.32
C ILE A 256 -13.33 -7.94 -9.39
N TYR A 257 -12.63 -8.17 -8.29
CA TYR A 257 -11.52 -9.11 -8.19
C TYR A 257 -11.95 -10.34 -7.41
N ASN A 258 -11.83 -11.53 -8.01
CA ASN A 258 -11.99 -12.79 -7.29
C ASN A 258 -10.68 -13.16 -6.58
N ILE A 259 -10.53 -12.75 -5.32
CA ILE A 259 -9.27 -12.89 -4.58
C ILE A 259 -8.91 -14.36 -4.35
N THR A 260 -9.89 -15.19 -4.00
CA THR A 260 -9.66 -16.62 -3.80
C THR A 260 -9.19 -17.32 -5.07
N ALA A 261 -9.75 -16.99 -6.24
CA ALA A 261 -9.29 -17.56 -7.50
C ALA A 261 -7.87 -17.08 -7.87
N ILE A 262 -7.55 -15.80 -7.60
CA ILE A 262 -6.19 -15.27 -7.76
C ILE A 262 -5.21 -16.06 -6.88
N LEU A 263 -5.55 -16.29 -5.61
CA LEU A 263 -4.71 -17.04 -4.68
C LEU A 263 -4.53 -18.49 -5.12
N GLU A 264 -5.59 -19.20 -5.48
CA GLU A 264 -5.49 -20.59 -5.97
C GLU A 264 -4.61 -20.69 -7.22
N THR A 265 -4.72 -19.71 -8.13
CA THR A 265 -3.88 -19.64 -9.33
C THR A 265 -2.42 -19.45 -8.97
N LEU A 266 -2.12 -18.51 -8.06
CA LEU A 266 -0.76 -18.25 -7.61
C LEU A 266 -0.18 -19.47 -6.88
N GLU A 267 -0.94 -20.07 -5.97
CA GLU A 267 -0.53 -21.24 -5.17
C GLU A 267 -0.23 -22.43 -6.07
N LYS A 268 -1.10 -22.70 -7.06
CA LYS A 268 -0.88 -23.77 -8.05
C LYS A 268 0.34 -23.51 -8.92
N LYS A 269 0.56 -22.27 -9.35
CA LYS A 269 1.70 -21.90 -10.22
C LYS A 269 3.04 -21.97 -9.50
N THR A 270 3.07 -21.60 -8.23
CA THR A 270 4.32 -21.50 -7.43
C THR A 270 4.57 -22.69 -6.53
N LEU A 271 3.55 -23.53 -6.30
CA LEU A 271 3.55 -24.60 -5.31
C LEU A 271 3.85 -24.08 -3.88
N ASP A 272 3.51 -22.82 -3.61
CA ASP A 272 3.71 -22.15 -2.33
C ASP A 272 2.35 -21.69 -1.79
N LYS A 273 1.89 -22.33 -0.71
CA LYS A 273 0.60 -22.03 -0.06
C LYS A 273 0.53 -20.64 0.58
N HIS A 274 1.66 -19.96 0.74
CA HIS A 274 1.75 -18.61 1.32
C HIS A 274 2.10 -17.54 0.29
N ILE A 275 2.04 -17.88 -1.00
CA ILE A 275 2.42 -16.95 -2.06
C ILE A 275 1.59 -15.65 -2.05
N GLY A 276 0.34 -15.66 -1.60
CA GLY A 276 -0.46 -14.44 -1.48
C GLY A 276 0.11 -13.43 -0.50
N ILE A 277 0.59 -13.88 0.67
CA ILE A 277 1.30 -13.06 1.66
C ILE A 277 2.55 -12.45 1.03
N LYS A 278 3.35 -13.29 0.36
CA LYS A 278 4.58 -12.92 -0.31
C LYS A 278 4.38 -11.88 -1.41
N VAL A 279 3.38 -12.08 -2.26
CA VAL A 279 2.99 -11.16 -3.33
C VAL A 279 2.47 -9.85 -2.76
N ALA A 280 1.64 -9.89 -1.71
CA ALA A 280 1.13 -8.69 -1.06
C ALA A 280 2.26 -7.82 -0.47
N ILE A 281 3.24 -8.46 0.19
CA ILE A 281 4.44 -7.77 0.68
C ILE A 281 5.23 -7.19 -0.50
N ALA A 282 5.48 -7.98 -1.55
CA ALA A 282 6.23 -7.52 -2.72
C ALA A 282 5.59 -6.32 -3.43
N LEU A 283 4.25 -6.28 -3.52
CA LEU A 283 3.51 -5.14 -4.05
C LEU A 283 3.65 -3.89 -3.18
N SER A 284 3.65 -4.08 -1.85
CA SER A 284 3.86 -3.03 -0.85
C SER A 284 5.29 -2.47 -0.84
N LEU A 285 6.29 -3.24 -1.29
CA LEU A 285 7.66 -2.74 -1.39
C LEU A 285 7.73 -1.58 -2.37
N GLY A 286 8.37 -0.48 -1.96
CA GLY A 286 8.64 0.61 -2.89
C GLY A 286 7.41 1.38 -3.34
N GLY A 287 6.48 1.63 -2.41
CA GLY A 287 5.39 2.59 -2.57
C GLY A 287 4.06 2.04 -2.07
N ASN A 288 3.70 2.47 -0.88
CA ASN A 288 2.35 2.50 -0.32
C ASN A 288 2.28 3.72 0.62
N ASP A 289 1.17 3.92 1.32
CA ASP A 289 1.00 5.06 2.22
C ASP A 289 2.03 5.13 3.37
N PHE A 290 2.68 4.00 3.66
CA PHE A 290 3.62 3.81 4.77
C PHE A 290 5.07 3.59 4.35
N LEU A 291 5.36 3.46 3.05
CA LEU A 291 6.68 3.11 2.51
C LEU A 291 7.01 3.99 1.30
N PRO A 292 8.25 4.46 1.16
CA PRO A 292 8.62 5.36 0.07
C PRO A 292 8.47 4.67 -1.28
N LYS A 293 8.00 5.43 -2.27
CA LYS A 293 7.85 4.96 -3.63
C LYS A 293 9.20 4.72 -4.30
N PHE A 294 9.33 3.60 -5.00
CA PHE A 294 10.42 3.38 -5.94
C PHE A 294 10.21 4.26 -7.18
N HIS A 295 11.03 5.29 -7.31
CA HIS A 295 10.89 6.24 -8.40
C HIS A 295 11.18 5.56 -9.75
N SER A 296 10.26 5.78 -10.70
CA SER A 296 10.35 5.25 -12.08
C SER A 296 10.32 3.72 -12.21
N ILE A 297 9.98 2.97 -11.15
CA ILE A 297 9.79 1.51 -11.18
C ILE A 297 8.28 1.20 -11.14
N SER A 298 7.81 0.36 -12.07
CA SER A 298 6.41 -0.07 -12.08
C SER A 298 6.16 -1.24 -11.12
N HIS A 299 4.91 -1.39 -10.67
CA HIS A 299 4.47 -2.57 -9.92
C HIS A 299 4.79 -3.90 -10.62
N SER A 300 4.63 -3.94 -11.96
CA SER A 300 5.01 -5.12 -12.75
C SER A 300 6.48 -5.46 -12.61
N THR A 301 7.40 -4.50 -12.72
CA THR A 301 8.83 -4.76 -12.55
C THR A 301 9.16 -5.23 -11.14
N LYS A 302 8.52 -4.64 -10.11
CA LYS A 302 8.67 -5.08 -8.72
C LYS A 302 8.26 -6.54 -8.55
N LEU A 303 7.08 -6.89 -9.05
CA LEU A 303 6.50 -8.23 -8.93
C LEU A 303 7.26 -9.25 -9.77
N ASP A 304 7.59 -8.93 -11.02
CA ASP A 304 8.37 -9.81 -11.92
C ASP A 304 9.74 -10.13 -11.32
N THR A 305 10.42 -9.14 -10.74
CA THR A 305 11.71 -9.35 -10.06
C THR A 305 11.56 -10.28 -8.85
N TYR A 306 10.50 -10.07 -8.07
CA TYR A 306 10.22 -10.89 -6.89
C TYR A 306 9.88 -12.34 -7.27
N MET A 307 9.03 -12.53 -8.29
CA MET A 307 8.48 -13.83 -8.66
C MET A 307 9.45 -14.67 -9.50
N ASN A 308 10.30 -14.05 -10.33
CA ASN A 308 11.16 -14.77 -11.26
C ASN A 308 12.57 -15.06 -10.73
N ILE A 309 12.94 -14.50 -9.57
CA ILE A 309 14.24 -14.77 -8.95
C ILE A 309 14.03 -15.65 -7.73
N GLU A 310 14.32 -16.94 -7.88
CA GLU A 310 14.06 -17.99 -6.88
C GLU A 310 14.63 -17.65 -5.50
N SER A 311 15.86 -17.13 -5.43
CA SER A 311 16.49 -16.74 -4.16
C SER A 311 15.72 -15.62 -3.45
N ILE A 312 15.19 -14.64 -4.19
CA ILE A 312 14.40 -13.54 -3.64
C ILE A 312 13.03 -14.06 -3.20
N ASN A 313 12.32 -14.79 -4.07
CA ASN A 313 11.00 -15.34 -3.76
C ASN A 313 11.01 -16.25 -2.51
N ARG A 314 12.07 -17.03 -2.34
CA ARG A 314 12.20 -17.96 -1.19
C ARG A 314 12.70 -17.30 0.07
N LEU A 315 13.66 -16.38 -0.03
CA LEU A 315 14.41 -15.93 1.15
C LEU A 315 14.04 -14.53 1.62
N LEU A 316 13.46 -13.68 0.77
CA LEU A 316 13.12 -12.30 1.17
C LEU A 316 12.05 -12.29 2.27
N VAL A 317 11.07 -13.18 2.15
CA VAL A 317 9.98 -13.36 3.11
C VAL A 317 9.94 -14.83 3.50
N GLN A 318 10.30 -15.13 4.73
CA GLN A 318 10.25 -16.47 5.30
C GLN A 318 9.07 -16.55 6.26
N ILE A 319 8.28 -17.61 6.15
CA ILE A 319 7.01 -17.76 6.86
C ILE A 319 7.11 -19.03 7.67
N THR A 320 6.85 -18.93 8.98
CA THR A 320 6.75 -20.09 9.87
C THR A 320 5.32 -20.25 10.34
N GLU A 321 4.87 -21.50 10.48
CA GLU A 321 3.53 -21.82 10.93
C GLU A 321 3.55 -22.53 12.29
N GLU A 322 2.52 -22.26 13.08
CA GLU A 322 2.18 -23.01 14.28
C GLU A 322 0.68 -23.35 14.23
N ASN A 323 0.33 -24.61 14.47
CA ASN A 323 -1.07 -25.08 14.45
C ASN A 323 -1.84 -24.70 13.15
N ASN A 324 -1.19 -24.85 11.99
CA ASN A 324 -1.72 -24.48 10.67
C ASN A 324 -2.09 -22.99 10.51
N LYS A 325 -1.49 -22.11 11.33
CA LYS A 325 -1.60 -20.66 11.21
C LYS A 325 -0.21 -20.05 11.06
N VAL A 326 -0.10 -18.97 10.30
CA VAL A 326 1.15 -18.20 10.22
C VAL A 326 1.46 -17.64 11.61
N ALA A 327 2.60 -18.05 12.16
CA ALA A 327 3.07 -17.63 13.48
C ALA A 327 4.05 -16.47 13.38
N CYS A 328 4.95 -16.52 12.39
CA CYS A 328 5.94 -15.48 12.17
C CYS A 328 6.20 -15.28 10.68
N ILE A 329 6.48 -14.02 10.31
CA ILE A 329 7.00 -13.65 9.01
C ILE A 329 8.30 -12.89 9.23
N LEU A 330 9.40 -13.44 8.73
CA LEU A 330 10.72 -12.84 8.78
C LEU A 330 11.05 -12.18 7.43
N PHE A 331 11.54 -10.95 7.48
CA PHE A 331 11.95 -10.19 6.31
C PHE A 331 13.49 -10.04 6.28
N ASP A 332 14.15 -10.64 5.28
CA ASP A 332 15.62 -10.64 5.22
C ASP A 332 16.15 -9.36 4.56
N THR A 333 16.81 -8.53 5.36
CA THR A 333 17.39 -7.25 4.91
C THR A 333 18.51 -7.43 3.87
N ARG A 334 19.29 -8.52 3.94
CA ARG A 334 20.36 -8.82 2.97
C ARG A 334 19.75 -9.18 1.62
N VAL A 335 18.71 -10.01 1.63
CA VAL A 335 17.99 -10.37 0.40
C VAL A 335 17.23 -9.15 -0.15
N TYR A 336 16.75 -8.25 0.71
CA TYR A 336 16.13 -6.99 0.26
C TYR A 336 17.12 -6.10 -0.50
N LYS A 337 18.38 -5.99 -0.04
CA LYS A 337 19.45 -5.30 -0.76
C LYS A 337 19.68 -5.93 -2.15
N GLU A 338 19.69 -7.26 -2.23
CA GLU A 338 19.79 -7.96 -3.52
C GLU A 338 18.58 -7.71 -4.42
N TYR A 339 17.36 -7.73 -3.89
CA TYR A 339 16.15 -7.38 -4.62
C TYR A 339 16.22 -5.97 -5.22
N LEU A 340 16.64 -4.98 -4.45
CA LEU A 340 16.86 -3.63 -4.93
C LEU A 340 17.93 -3.56 -6.04
N LYS A 341 19.03 -4.33 -5.92
CA LYS A 341 20.02 -4.41 -7.01
C LYS A 341 19.39 -4.90 -8.30
N HIS A 342 18.56 -5.94 -8.24
CA HIS A 342 17.91 -6.46 -9.44
C HIS A 342 16.93 -5.46 -10.07
N ILE A 343 16.20 -4.68 -9.26
CA ILE A 343 15.28 -3.65 -9.75
C ILE A 343 16.02 -2.51 -10.45
N TYR A 344 17.09 -2.01 -9.82
CA TYR A 344 17.74 -0.76 -10.24
C TYR A 344 18.96 -0.98 -11.15
N CYS A 345 19.41 -2.22 -11.32
CA CYS A 345 20.48 -2.54 -12.25
C CYS A 345 20.02 -2.27 -13.70
N PRO A 346 20.72 -1.42 -14.46
CA PRO A 346 20.35 -1.19 -15.86
C PRO A 346 20.47 -2.48 -16.68
N LYS A 347 19.61 -2.63 -17.69
CA LYS A 347 19.44 -3.86 -18.49
C LYS A 347 20.72 -4.44 -19.11
N ASN A 348 21.73 -3.60 -19.35
CA ASN A 348 22.99 -4.01 -19.97
C ASN A 348 24.03 -4.53 -18.96
N TYR A 349 23.68 -4.62 -17.68
CA TYR A 349 24.56 -5.03 -16.61
C TYR A 349 23.97 -6.21 -15.84
N SER A 350 24.85 -7.06 -15.30
CA SER A 350 24.45 -8.16 -14.42
C SER A 350 24.48 -7.68 -12.97
N SER A 351 23.30 -7.64 -12.34
CA SER A 351 23.14 -7.31 -10.92
C SER A 351 23.91 -8.27 -10.00
N VAL A 352 24.13 -9.51 -10.43
CA VAL A 352 24.86 -10.54 -9.67
C VAL A 352 26.36 -10.24 -9.60
N SER A 353 26.92 -9.63 -10.65
CA SER A 353 28.35 -9.28 -10.71
C SER A 353 28.72 -7.97 -10.01
N LEU A 354 27.71 -7.20 -9.61
CA LEU A 354 27.88 -5.87 -9.03
C LEU A 354 27.51 -5.90 -7.56
N THR A 355 28.16 -5.05 -6.77
CA THR A 355 27.76 -4.74 -5.40
C THR A 355 26.61 -3.75 -5.38
N TYR A 356 25.94 -3.61 -4.24
CA TYR A 356 24.86 -2.63 -4.06
C TYR A 356 25.32 -1.20 -4.39
N GLN A 357 26.49 -0.80 -3.87
CA GLN A 357 27.05 0.53 -4.11
C GLN A 357 27.42 0.78 -5.56
N GLU A 358 27.89 -0.24 -6.27
CA GLU A 358 28.17 -0.13 -7.71
C GLU A 358 26.88 0.07 -8.51
N VAL A 359 25.83 -0.72 -8.24
CA VAL A 359 24.53 -0.53 -8.88
C VAL A 359 23.99 0.88 -8.59
N ARG A 360 24.11 1.35 -7.35
CA ARG A 360 23.71 2.70 -6.95
C ARG A 360 24.43 3.77 -7.75
N GLN A 361 25.75 3.72 -7.84
CA GLN A 361 26.50 4.73 -8.59
C GLN A 361 26.23 4.69 -10.09
N ILE A 362 26.09 3.50 -10.67
CA ILE A 362 25.68 3.35 -12.08
C ILE A 362 24.31 3.98 -12.30
N SER A 363 23.35 3.74 -11.41
CA SER A 363 22.00 4.30 -11.53
C SER A 363 21.98 5.83 -11.43
N ILE A 364 22.89 6.42 -10.66
CA ILE A 364 23.08 7.87 -10.52
C ILE A 364 23.78 8.46 -11.75
N GLN A 365 24.80 7.79 -12.27
CA GLN A 365 25.59 8.24 -13.43
C GLN A 365 24.85 8.08 -14.76
N LEU A 366 24.04 7.03 -14.89
CA LEU A 366 23.33 6.66 -16.11
C LEU A 366 21.82 6.56 -15.86
N PRO A 367 21.17 7.64 -15.41
CA PRO A 367 19.75 7.61 -15.15
C PRO A 367 18.98 7.39 -16.46
N SER A 368 18.00 6.50 -16.40
CA SER A 368 17.04 6.34 -17.48
C SER A 368 16.34 7.67 -17.77
N LYS A 369 15.79 7.82 -18.98
CA LYS A 369 15.02 9.02 -19.35
C LYS A 369 13.91 9.31 -18.33
N LYS A 370 13.18 8.28 -17.90
CA LYS A 370 12.13 8.39 -16.88
C LYS A 370 12.64 8.86 -15.51
N GLN A 371 13.83 8.42 -15.10
CA GLN A 371 14.43 8.86 -13.83
C GLN A 371 14.82 10.34 -13.88
N ARG A 372 15.37 10.80 -15.01
CA ARG A 372 15.71 12.22 -15.23
C ARG A 372 14.48 13.14 -15.19
N GLU A 373 13.34 12.64 -15.64
CA GLU A 373 12.08 13.39 -15.69
C GLU A 373 11.28 13.32 -14.37
N GLY A 374 11.50 12.30 -13.53
CA GLY A 374 10.63 11.96 -12.41
C GLY A 374 11.00 12.50 -11.01
N THR A 375 12.28 12.74 -10.72
CA THR A 375 12.70 13.43 -9.49
C THR A 375 14.13 13.97 -9.63
N ARG A 376 14.40 15.15 -9.04
CA ARG A 376 15.73 15.78 -9.05
C ARG A 376 16.69 15.24 -7.99
N ASN A 377 16.22 14.38 -7.07
CA ASN A 377 17.04 13.82 -5.99
C ASN A 377 17.39 12.33 -6.24
N PRO A 378 18.64 12.01 -6.62
CA PRO A 378 19.08 10.64 -6.93
C PRO A 378 19.08 9.68 -5.73
N GLN A 379 19.11 10.18 -4.49
CA GLN A 379 18.96 9.33 -3.29
C GLN A 379 17.57 8.69 -3.21
N LEU A 380 16.56 9.29 -3.83
CA LEU A 380 15.21 8.73 -3.89
C LEU A 380 15.10 7.59 -4.92
N TRP A 381 16.05 7.45 -5.84
CA TRP A 381 16.08 6.33 -6.80
C TRP A 381 16.55 5.06 -6.11
N LEU A 382 17.80 5.04 -5.64
CA LEU A 382 18.34 3.92 -4.89
C LEU A 382 18.96 4.44 -3.57
N PRO A 383 18.30 4.20 -2.42
CA PRO A 383 18.73 4.78 -1.15
C PRO A 383 20.12 4.32 -0.72
N PRO A 384 20.83 5.09 0.12
CA PRO A 384 22.04 4.60 0.78
C PRO A 384 21.77 3.32 1.58
N GLU A 385 22.79 2.50 1.77
CA GLU A 385 22.65 1.21 2.44
C GLU A 385 22.11 1.32 3.88
N SER A 386 22.51 2.36 4.62
CA SER A 386 22.00 2.68 5.95
C SER A 386 20.48 2.91 5.96
N VAL A 387 19.96 3.53 4.90
CA VAL A 387 18.52 3.77 4.74
C VAL A 387 17.79 2.48 4.35
N VAL A 388 18.41 1.60 3.55
CA VAL A 388 17.80 0.30 3.22
C VAL A 388 17.48 -0.53 4.47
N GLU A 389 18.37 -0.49 5.47
CA GLU A 389 18.14 -1.19 6.74
C GLU A 389 16.95 -0.61 7.52
N LYS A 390 16.81 0.72 7.52
CA LYS A 390 15.65 1.41 8.10
C LYS A 390 14.35 1.04 7.35
N LEU A 391 14.38 1.00 6.02
CA LEU A 391 13.24 0.58 5.20
C LEU A 391 12.85 -0.88 5.46
N ALA A 392 13.82 -1.79 5.60
CA ALA A 392 13.54 -3.18 5.91
C ALA A 392 12.87 -3.35 7.29
N ARG A 393 13.24 -2.52 8.28
CA ARG A 393 12.53 -2.47 9.56
C ARG A 393 11.10 -1.98 9.40
N ASN A 394 10.86 -0.92 8.63
CA ASN A 394 9.51 -0.41 8.37
C ASN A 394 8.64 -1.47 7.67
N VAL A 395 9.18 -2.19 6.69
CA VAL A 395 8.49 -3.33 6.06
C VAL A 395 8.17 -4.41 7.09
N SER A 396 9.11 -4.74 7.98
CA SER A 396 8.87 -5.73 9.05
C SER A 396 7.76 -5.28 10.00
N CYS A 397 7.69 -3.99 10.33
CA CYS A 397 6.62 -3.42 11.14
C CYS A 397 5.26 -3.43 10.41
N LEU A 398 5.23 -3.14 9.11
CA LEU A 398 4.03 -3.26 8.28
C LEU A 398 3.52 -4.71 8.25
N ILE A 399 4.41 -5.68 8.09
CA ILE A 399 4.08 -7.11 8.13
C ILE A 399 3.46 -7.49 9.47
N LYS A 400 4.08 -7.04 10.58
CA LYS A 400 3.53 -7.26 11.93
C LYS A 400 2.15 -6.63 12.09
N TYR A 401 1.98 -5.42 11.57
CA TYR A 401 0.69 -4.74 11.56
C TYR A 401 -0.36 -5.57 10.82
N TYR A 402 -0.09 -6.03 9.59
CA TYR A 402 -1.01 -6.88 8.84
C TYR A 402 -1.31 -8.22 9.51
N LEU A 403 -0.33 -8.85 10.16
CA LEU A 403 -0.55 -10.06 10.96
C LEU A 403 -1.42 -9.81 12.18
N SER A 404 -1.32 -8.62 12.78
CA SER A 404 -2.10 -8.23 13.94
C SER A 404 -3.44 -7.57 13.61
N ALA A 405 -3.65 -7.17 12.34
CA ALA A 405 -4.86 -6.47 11.90
C ALA A 405 -6.10 -7.30 12.23
N GLY A 406 -7.13 -6.63 12.76
CA GLY A 406 -8.32 -7.27 13.31
C GLY A 406 -8.17 -7.96 14.67
N ASN A 407 -6.99 -7.95 15.28
CA ASN A 407 -6.86 -8.17 16.72
C ASN A 407 -7.11 -6.84 17.47
N HIS A 408 -7.83 -6.90 18.59
CA HIS A 408 -8.15 -5.73 19.42
C HIS A 408 -6.92 -4.97 19.96
N SER A 409 -5.72 -5.54 19.82
CA SER A 409 -4.44 -4.97 20.19
C SER A 409 -3.64 -4.41 19.03
N ALA A 410 -4.17 -4.39 17.80
CA ALA A 410 -3.49 -3.82 16.65
C ALA A 410 -3.25 -2.31 16.89
N GLN A 411 -2.02 -1.96 17.20
CA GLN A 411 -1.59 -0.57 17.25
C GLN A 411 -1.07 -0.20 15.86
N LEU A 412 -1.25 1.06 15.47
CA LEU A 412 -0.56 1.60 14.31
C LEU A 412 0.94 1.29 14.45
N PRO A 413 1.62 0.86 13.37
CA PRO A 413 3.01 0.45 13.46
C PRO A 413 3.88 1.53 14.10
N ASP A 414 4.79 1.16 14.99
CA ASP A 414 5.61 2.09 15.76
C ASP A 414 6.37 3.09 14.87
N PHE A 415 6.74 2.74 13.63
CA PHE A 415 7.44 3.68 12.72
C PHE A 415 6.59 4.87 12.24
N LEU A 416 5.25 4.81 12.31
CA LEU A 416 4.39 5.99 12.15
C LEU A 416 4.60 6.99 13.30
N THR A 417 5.12 6.51 14.43
CA THR A 417 5.50 7.32 15.60
C THR A 417 7.02 7.56 15.72
N GLU A 418 7.87 6.69 15.17
CA GLU A 418 9.35 6.76 15.28
C GLU A 418 10.05 7.64 14.21
N GLY A 419 9.42 8.72 13.74
CA GLY A 419 10.16 9.84 13.12
C GLY A 419 10.85 9.56 11.79
N CYS A 420 10.40 8.58 11.00
CA CYS A 420 10.92 8.38 9.63
C CYS A 420 10.40 9.40 8.63
N LEU A 421 9.37 10.16 9.00
CA LEU A 421 8.72 11.16 8.18
C LEU A 421 8.95 12.53 8.81
N VAL A 422 9.62 13.42 8.08
CA VAL A 422 9.85 14.80 8.46
C VAL A 422 8.96 15.71 7.62
N LYS A 423 8.40 16.73 8.26
CA LYS A 423 7.68 17.79 7.55
C LYS A 423 8.72 18.78 7.02
N THR A 424 8.80 18.92 5.71
CA THR A 424 9.72 19.86 5.04
C THR A 424 9.31 21.31 5.31
N SER A 425 10.18 22.24 4.93
CA SER A 425 9.89 23.68 4.94
C SER A 425 8.74 24.08 4.00
N THR A 426 8.43 23.26 2.99
CA THR A 426 7.26 23.42 2.10
C THR A 426 5.97 22.84 2.70
N GLY A 427 6.06 22.16 3.85
CA GLY A 427 4.93 21.52 4.52
C GLY A 427 4.62 20.12 4.01
N GLU A 428 5.39 19.61 3.05
CA GLU A 428 5.30 18.24 2.53
C GLU A 428 5.88 17.25 3.54
N ILE A 429 5.33 16.04 3.60
CA ILE A 429 5.85 14.97 4.46
C ILE A 429 6.84 14.15 3.61
N GLU A 430 8.10 14.17 3.98
CA GLU A 430 9.17 13.44 3.29
C GLU A 430 9.82 12.43 4.22
N TYR A 431 10.45 11.40 3.64
CA TYR A 431 11.28 10.50 4.42
C TYR A 431 12.54 11.19 4.89
N ASP A 432 12.86 11.03 6.16
CA ASP A 432 14.13 11.46 6.71
C ASP A 432 15.24 10.50 6.27
N PHE A 433 15.99 10.93 5.26
CA PHE A 433 17.23 10.29 4.78
C PHE A 433 18.47 10.73 5.58
N GLY A 434 18.28 11.50 6.66
CA GLY A 434 19.33 12.13 7.47
C GLY A 434 19.71 13.53 6.97
N ASP A 435 20.70 14.13 7.63
CA ASP A 435 21.22 15.49 7.33
C ASP A 435 21.70 15.66 5.87
N ASP A 436 21.90 14.56 5.14
CA ASP A 436 22.32 14.51 3.73
C ASP A 436 21.18 14.37 2.71
N ALA A 437 19.91 14.53 3.13
CA ALA A 437 18.74 14.41 2.24
C ALA A 437 18.76 15.43 1.08
N TYR A 438 19.35 16.62 1.31
CA TYR A 438 19.50 17.66 0.29
C TYR A 438 20.90 17.66 -0.33
N ILE A 439 20.99 17.19 -1.57
CA ILE A 439 22.26 17.04 -2.28
C ILE A 439 22.47 18.24 -3.21
N LYS A 440 23.43 19.10 -2.84
CA LYS A 440 23.83 20.24 -3.68
C LYS A 440 24.62 19.83 -4.93
N ASP A 441 25.37 18.74 -4.82
CA ASP A 441 26.21 18.21 -5.90
C ASP A 441 26.06 16.68 -6.01
N ILE A 442 25.48 16.21 -7.11
CA ILE A 442 25.29 14.79 -7.41
C ILE A 442 26.62 14.02 -7.50
N HIS A 443 27.70 14.70 -7.89
CA HIS A 443 29.02 14.09 -8.00
C HIS A 443 29.59 13.70 -6.63
N SER A 444 29.13 14.35 -5.55
CA SER A 444 29.52 13.98 -4.18
C SER A 444 29.07 12.56 -3.79
N LEU A 445 28.07 12.01 -4.48
CA LEU A 445 27.57 10.64 -4.25
C LEU A 445 28.38 9.57 -5.00
N ILE A 446 29.25 9.98 -5.92
CA ILE A 446 30.07 9.09 -6.74
C ILE A 446 31.40 8.88 -6.02
N THR A 447 31.52 7.76 -5.31
CA THR A 447 32.74 7.43 -4.55
C THR A 447 33.60 6.35 -5.21
N ILE A 448 33.09 5.66 -6.23
CA ILE A 448 33.82 4.65 -7.00
C ILE A 448 34.17 5.25 -8.36
N PRO A 449 35.46 5.26 -8.76
CA PRO A 449 35.86 5.76 -10.08
C PRO A 449 35.11 5.03 -11.20
N GLN A 450 34.57 5.78 -12.15
CA GLN A 450 33.80 5.24 -13.29
C GLN A 450 34.60 4.19 -14.06
N GLU A 451 35.93 4.38 -14.18
CA GLU A 451 36.84 3.45 -14.83
C GLU A 451 36.85 2.07 -14.16
N ASP A 452 36.80 2.01 -12.84
CA ASP A 452 36.82 0.75 -12.09
C ASP A 452 35.50 0.00 -12.24
N ILE A 453 34.38 0.73 -12.27
CA ILE A 453 33.05 0.18 -12.60
C ILE A 453 33.06 -0.41 -14.02
N MET A 454 33.55 0.36 -15.00
CA MET A 454 33.62 -0.07 -16.41
C MET A 454 34.58 -1.25 -16.63
N LEU A 455 35.67 -1.33 -15.87
CA LEU A 455 36.59 -2.47 -15.90
C LEU A 455 35.93 -3.76 -15.40
N LYS A 456 35.17 -3.68 -14.29
CA LYS A 456 34.40 -4.83 -13.78
C LYS A 456 33.33 -5.29 -14.76
N ILE A 457 32.60 -4.34 -15.34
CA ILE A 457 31.56 -4.60 -16.35
C ILE A 457 32.16 -5.27 -17.61
N SER A 458 33.31 -4.78 -18.09
CA SER A 458 33.93 -5.29 -19.32
C SER A 458 34.63 -6.65 -19.16
N GLY A 459 34.67 -7.20 -17.95
CA GLY A 459 35.39 -8.43 -17.63
C GLY A 459 36.92 -8.32 -17.79
N LYS A 460 37.45 -7.13 -18.08
CA LYS A 460 38.88 -6.91 -18.28
C LYS A 460 39.55 -6.70 -16.94
N LYS A 461 40.32 -7.70 -16.48
CA LYS A 461 41.23 -7.54 -15.34
C LYS A 461 42.22 -6.41 -15.66
N LYS A 462 42.30 -5.42 -14.77
CA LYS A 462 43.32 -4.36 -14.81
C LYS A 462 44.68 -5.06 -14.70
N THR A 463 45.43 -5.18 -15.80
CA THR A 463 46.85 -5.51 -15.72
C THR A 463 47.54 -4.29 -15.14
N ILE A 464 47.54 -4.17 -13.81
CA ILE A 464 48.22 -3.09 -13.10
C ILE A 464 49.72 -3.31 -13.31
N LYS A 465 50.28 -2.71 -14.36
CA LYS A 465 51.71 -2.40 -14.37
C LYS A 465 51.89 -1.33 -13.30
N ARG A 466 52.24 -1.77 -12.08
CA ARG A 466 52.85 -0.90 -11.05
C ARG A 466 54.08 -0.26 -11.70
N LYS A 467 53.93 0.95 -12.23
CA LYS A 467 55.07 1.85 -12.42
C LYS A 467 55.50 2.23 -11.01
N LEU A 468 56.48 1.50 -10.48
CA LEU A 468 57.33 1.98 -9.40
C LEU A 468 57.75 3.40 -9.75
N LEU A 469 57.39 4.35 -8.88
CA LEU A 469 57.96 5.69 -8.86
C LEU A 469 59.46 5.54 -8.59
N ALA A 470 60.24 5.39 -9.66
CA ALA A 470 61.67 5.63 -9.63
C ALA A 470 61.85 7.15 -9.58
N THR A 471 62.17 7.66 -8.39
CA THR A 471 62.71 8.99 -8.16
C THR A 471 63.96 9.17 -9.03
N PRO A 472 64.06 10.19 -9.91
CA PRO A 472 65.34 10.54 -10.52
C PRO A 472 66.08 11.48 -9.57
N GLN A 473 67.11 10.96 -8.90
CA GLN A 473 68.16 11.80 -8.33
C GLN A 473 69.00 12.42 -9.45
N LYS A 474 69.19 13.74 -9.32
CA LYS A 474 70.36 14.56 -9.65
C LYS A 474 71.02 14.42 -11.04
N GLY A 475 71.07 15.57 -11.71
CA GLY A 475 72.29 15.99 -12.40
C GLY A 475 72.04 16.86 -13.61
N ARG A 476 72.18 18.19 -13.47
CA ARG A 476 72.93 19.01 -14.44
C ARG A 476 73.16 20.43 -13.96
N ASN A 477 74.46 20.71 -13.82
CA ASN A 477 75.10 22.01 -13.75
C ASN A 477 74.48 23.04 -14.71
N ARG A 478 74.20 24.24 -14.23
CA ARG A 478 74.21 25.44 -15.07
C ARG A 478 75.07 26.54 -14.44
N LYS A 479 76.09 26.89 -15.24
CA LYS A 479 77.14 27.88 -15.02
C LYS A 479 76.55 29.28 -14.82
N MET A 480 77.17 30.01 -13.90
CA MET A 480 77.11 31.47 -13.80
C MET A 480 77.66 32.12 -15.07
N LYS A 481 77.04 33.22 -15.51
CA LYS A 481 77.75 34.35 -16.14
C LYS A 481 77.06 35.68 -15.78
N PRO A 482 77.83 36.78 -15.74
CA PRO A 482 77.54 37.94 -14.89
C PRO A 482 76.74 39.05 -15.59
N LYS A 483 76.15 39.91 -14.75
CA LYS A 483 75.60 41.23 -15.11
C LYS A 483 76.70 42.12 -15.69
N ALA A 484 76.36 42.82 -16.77
CA ALA A 484 77.02 44.04 -17.20
C ALA A 484 75.96 45.14 -17.36
N SER A 485 76.35 46.32 -16.90
CA SER A 485 75.54 47.52 -16.70
C SER A 485 75.75 48.55 -17.81
N THR A 486 74.70 49.37 -18.03
CA THR A 486 74.68 50.81 -18.39
C THR A 486 75.16 51.25 -19.80
N PRO A 487 74.88 52.50 -20.29
CA PRO A 487 74.26 53.69 -19.63
C PRO A 487 73.24 54.54 -20.45
N LYS A 488 72.64 55.50 -19.71
CA LYS A 488 71.96 56.76 -20.09
C LYS A 488 70.54 56.72 -20.64
#